data_AF-A0A4P9USQ7-F1
#
_entry.id   AF-A0A4P9USQ7-F1
#
_cell.length_a   1.000
_cell.length_b   1.000
_cell.length_c   1.000
_cell.angle_alpha   90.00
_cell.angle_beta   90.00
_cell.angle_gamma   90.00
#
_symmetry.space_group_name_H-M   'P 1'
#
loop_
_entity.id
_entity.type
_entity.pdbx_description
1 polymer ?
#
loop_
_entity_poly.entity_id
_entity_poly.type
_entity_poly.pdbx_seq_one_letter_code
_entity_poly.pdbx_strand_id
1 'polypeptide(L)'
;MMSINSIAAGLSLIFLFNAGSALAESPKERTLGEDTRRWLELQRSGSVASSTRQTVSGPVAHEIHKRYVESFTHTIPEYFKMNQDGISSGTSN
;
A
#
# COMPACT_ATOMS: atom_id res chain seq x y z
N MET A 1 8.40 -18.15 64.29
CA MET A 1 6.96 -18.08 63.98
C MET A 1 6.81 -17.90 62.48
N MET A 2 6.03 -18.79 61.87
CA MET A 2 5.46 -18.80 60.50
C MET A 2 4.94 -17.40 60.07
N SER A 3 4.81 -16.97 58.80
CA SER A 3 4.42 -17.74 57.61
C SER A 3 4.47 -16.91 56.29
N ILE A 4 4.96 -17.54 55.21
CA ILE A 4 4.34 -17.76 53.87
C ILE A 4 4.23 -16.61 52.82
N ASN A 5 4.62 -17.00 51.60
CA ASN A 5 4.77 -16.29 50.32
C ASN A 5 3.46 -16.04 49.51
N SER A 6 3.62 -15.31 48.40
CA SER A 6 2.92 -15.46 47.10
C SER A 6 1.49 -14.90 46.94
N ILE A 7 1.37 -13.85 46.11
CA ILE A 7 0.37 -13.79 45.02
C ILE A 7 1.04 -13.19 43.77
N ALA A 8 1.86 -14.00 43.10
CA ALA A 8 2.05 -13.88 41.66
C ALA A 8 0.90 -14.63 40.99
N ALA A 9 -0.26 -13.99 40.85
CA ALA A 9 -1.40 -14.54 40.11
C ALA A 9 -2.45 -13.43 39.90
N GLY A 10 -2.32 -12.65 38.83
CA GLY A 10 -3.33 -11.62 38.56
C GLY A 10 -3.33 -10.97 37.19
N LEU A 11 -2.38 -11.27 36.30
CA LEU A 11 -2.31 -10.64 34.96
C LEU A 11 -2.06 -11.63 33.81
N SER A 12 -2.32 -12.93 34.01
CA SER A 12 -2.26 -13.92 32.92
C SER A 12 -3.62 -14.34 32.35
N LEU A 13 -4.73 -13.64 32.67
CA LEU A 13 -6.08 -14.08 32.27
C LEU A 13 -6.87 -13.12 31.36
N ILE A 14 -6.26 -12.09 30.74
CA ILE A 14 -6.98 -11.19 29.81
C ILE A 14 -6.41 -11.26 28.37
N PHE A 15 -5.84 -12.40 27.98
CA PHE A 15 -5.47 -12.65 26.57
C PHE A 15 -6.13 -13.90 25.95
N LEU A 16 -7.17 -14.45 26.57
CA LEU A 16 -8.00 -15.50 25.98
C LEU A 16 -9.43 -15.00 25.77
N PHE A 17 -9.67 -14.23 24.70
CA PHE A 17 -10.84 -14.36 23.82
C PHE A 17 -10.80 -13.28 22.72
N ASN A 18 -10.02 -13.51 21.67
CA ASN A 18 -10.26 -12.86 20.38
C ASN A 18 -10.31 -13.96 19.31
N ALA A 19 -11.25 -14.89 19.47
CA ALA A 19 -11.69 -15.74 18.38
C ALA A 19 -12.82 -15.01 17.66
N GLY A 20 -12.47 -13.98 16.88
CA GLY A 20 -13.40 -13.45 15.89
C GLY A 20 -13.61 -14.54 14.84
N SER A 21 -14.77 -15.20 14.86
CA SER A 21 -15.17 -16.10 13.80
C SER A 21 -15.31 -15.28 12.51
N ALA A 22 -14.29 -15.31 11.67
CA ALA A 22 -14.41 -14.88 10.29
C ALA A 22 -15.27 -15.91 9.56
N LEU A 23 -16.59 -15.68 9.51
CA LEU A 23 -17.42 -16.36 8.52
C LEU A 23 -16.89 -15.95 7.15
N ALA A 24 -16.30 -16.88 6.42
CA ALA A 24 -15.92 -16.65 5.04
C ALA A 24 -17.20 -16.33 4.27
N GLU A 25 -17.36 -15.07 3.86
CA GLU A 25 -18.44 -14.69 2.96
C GLU A 25 -18.32 -15.54 1.70
N SER A 26 -19.40 -16.23 1.34
CA SER A 26 -19.45 -17.06 0.13
C SER A 26 -19.01 -16.19 -1.05
N PRO A 27 -18.15 -16.67 -1.98
CA PRO A 27 -17.67 -15.84 -3.08
C PRO A 27 -18.88 -15.30 -3.85
N LYS A 28 -19.19 -14.02 -3.66
CA LYS A 28 -20.23 -13.36 -4.44
C LYS A 28 -19.77 -13.41 -5.89
N GLU A 29 -20.51 -14.11 -6.75
CA GLU A 29 -20.24 -14.06 -8.18
C GLU A 29 -20.37 -12.61 -8.63
N ARG A 30 -19.23 -12.01 -9.01
CA ARG A 30 -19.20 -10.64 -9.49
C ARG A 30 -19.56 -10.65 -10.96
N THR A 31 -20.51 -9.78 -11.31
CA THR A 31 -20.86 -9.58 -12.72
C THR A 31 -19.70 -8.86 -13.44
N LEU A 32 -19.58 -9.08 -14.75
CA LEU A 32 -18.58 -8.38 -15.56
C LEU A 32 -18.69 -6.85 -15.35
N GLY A 33 -17.56 -6.22 -15.01
CA GLY A 33 -17.48 -4.78 -14.78
C GLY A 33 -18.06 -4.27 -13.47
N GLU A 34 -18.52 -5.14 -12.55
CA GLU A 34 -18.96 -4.75 -11.20
C GLU A 34 -17.83 -4.09 -10.42
N ASP A 35 -16.65 -4.72 -10.42
CA ASP A 35 -15.47 -4.17 -9.75
C ASP A 35 -15.06 -2.83 -10.38
N THR A 36 -15.04 -2.72 -11.70
CA THR A 36 -14.74 -1.45 -12.39
C THR A 36 -15.68 -0.33 -11.97
N ARG A 37 -17.00 -0.57 -11.99
CA ARG A 37 -18.00 0.42 -11.57
C ARG A 37 -17.82 0.81 -10.11
N ARG A 38 -17.55 -0.17 -9.23
CA ARG A 38 -17.26 0.07 -7.81
C ARG A 38 -16.01 0.93 -7.61
N TRP A 39 -14.93 0.66 -8.33
CA TRP A 39 -13.69 1.46 -8.24
C TRP A 39 -13.87 2.89 -8.78
N LEU A 40 -14.65 3.07 -9.84
CA LEU A 40 -14.99 4.40 -10.35
C LEU A 40 -15.85 5.18 -9.36
N GLU A 41 -16.80 4.53 -8.70
CA GLU A 41 -17.60 5.14 -7.64
C GLU A 41 -16.73 5.60 -6.46
N LEU A 42 -15.84 4.73 -5.99
CA LEU A 42 -14.95 5.05 -4.86
C LEU A 42 -14.02 6.23 -5.18
N GLN A 43 -13.47 6.27 -6.39
CA GLN A 43 -12.64 7.39 -6.85
C GLN A 43 -13.45 8.68 -6.98
N ARG A 44 -14.64 8.62 -7.59
CA ARG A 44 -15.50 9.79 -7.80
C ARG A 44 -16.03 10.36 -6.49
N SER A 45 -16.50 9.50 -5.59
CA SER A 45 -17.06 9.91 -4.30
C SER A 45 -15.99 10.42 -3.34
N GLY A 46 -14.74 9.95 -3.49
CA GLY A 46 -13.67 10.25 -2.54
C GLY A 46 -13.97 9.72 -1.13
N SER A 47 -14.92 8.78 -0.97
CA SER A 47 -15.37 8.32 0.35
C SER A 47 -14.27 7.63 1.16
N VAL A 48 -13.23 7.15 0.47
CA VAL A 48 -12.04 6.50 1.05
C VAL A 48 -10.80 7.40 0.99
N ALA A 49 -10.94 8.67 0.58
CA ALA A 49 -9.84 9.61 0.60
C ALA A 49 -9.37 9.88 2.04
N SER A 50 -8.06 10.06 2.22
CA SER A 50 -7.52 10.41 3.53
C SER A 50 -8.07 11.76 3.99
N SER A 51 -8.56 11.83 5.22
CA SER A 51 -8.91 13.09 5.88
C SER A 51 -7.67 13.92 6.26
N THR A 52 -6.51 13.28 6.34
CA THR A 52 -5.24 13.94 6.67
C THR A 52 -4.59 14.48 5.40
N ARG A 53 -4.38 15.80 5.38
CA ARG A 53 -3.66 16.47 4.29
C ARG A 53 -2.25 15.91 4.18
N GLN A 54 -1.92 15.37 3.01
CA GLN A 54 -0.56 14.95 2.69
C GLN A 54 0.26 16.19 2.33
N THR A 55 1.30 16.47 3.11
CA THR A 55 2.19 17.62 2.90
C THR A 55 3.62 17.14 2.77
N VAL A 56 4.38 17.78 1.88
CA VAL A 56 5.83 17.62 1.81
C VAL A 56 6.52 18.85 2.42
N SER A 57 7.77 18.69 2.85
CA SER A 57 8.56 19.83 3.33
C SER A 57 8.85 20.81 2.18
N GLY A 58 9.13 22.07 2.53
CA GLY A 58 9.49 23.11 1.55
C GLY A 58 10.64 22.69 0.60
N PRO A 59 11.77 22.15 1.12
CA PRO A 59 12.84 21.66 0.26
C PRO A 59 12.41 20.54 -0.71
N VAL A 60 11.55 19.61 -0.27
CA VAL A 60 11.03 18.55 -1.15
C VAL A 60 10.09 19.12 -2.21
N ALA A 61 9.23 20.08 -1.86
CA ALA A 61 8.39 20.77 -2.83
C ALA A 61 9.22 21.49 -3.91
N HIS A 62 10.34 22.09 -3.51
CA HIS A 62 11.27 22.75 -4.43
C HIS A 62 11.86 21.77 -5.45
N GLU A 63 12.37 20.62 -4.99
CA GLU A 63 12.94 19.61 -5.89
C GLU A 63 11.88 18.98 -6.82
N ILE A 64 10.64 18.79 -6.34
CA ILE A 64 9.52 18.36 -7.20
C ILE A 64 9.27 19.37 -8.32
N HIS A 65 9.19 20.66 -7.97
CA HIS A 65 8.98 21.72 -8.95
C HIS A 65 10.14 21.81 -9.95
N LYS A 66 11.39 21.73 -9.47
CA LYS A 66 12.59 21.74 -10.30
C LYS A 66 12.57 20.58 -11.31
N ARG A 67 12.33 19.35 -10.85
CA ARG A 67 12.22 18.17 -11.74
C ARG A 67 11.10 18.33 -12.77
N TYR A 68 9.96 18.89 -12.37
CA TYR A 68 8.85 19.14 -13.27
C TYR A 68 9.28 20.09 -14.40
N VAL A 69 9.92 21.22 -14.07
CA VAL A 69 10.43 22.17 -15.07
C VAL A 69 11.48 21.51 -15.97
N GLU A 70 12.44 20.78 -15.40
CA GLU A 70 13.49 20.06 -16.14
C GLU A 70 12.91 19.00 -17.09
N SER A 71 11.74 18.43 -16.79
CA SER A 71 11.13 17.44 -17.69
C SER A 71 10.76 18.02 -19.07
N PHE A 72 10.52 19.33 -19.16
CA PHE A 72 10.20 20.01 -20.43
C PHE A 72 11.43 20.45 -21.21
N THR A 73 12.62 20.40 -20.62
CA THR A 73 13.86 20.81 -21.30
C THR A 73 14.46 19.68 -22.12
N HIS A 74 13.93 18.46 -21.99
CA HIS A 74 14.40 17.29 -22.72
C HIS A 74 13.55 17.12 -23.99
N THR A 75 14.21 17.07 -25.14
CA THR A 75 13.54 16.76 -26.41
C THR A 75 13.00 15.34 -26.40
N ILE A 76 11.81 15.14 -26.98
CA ILE A 76 11.30 13.80 -27.25
C ILE A 76 12.29 13.10 -28.21
N PRO A 77 12.81 11.91 -27.87
CA PRO A 77 13.70 11.20 -28.78
C PRO A 77 12.96 10.77 -30.05
N GLU A 78 13.58 10.99 -31.22
CA GLU A 78 13.04 10.54 -32.52
C GLU A 78 12.96 9.01 -32.62
N TYR A 79 13.84 8.30 -31.91
CA TYR A 79 13.92 6.84 -31.92
C TYR A 79 14.12 6.30 -30.51
N PHE A 80 13.49 5.15 -30.25
CA PHE A 80 13.73 4.37 -29.05
C PHE A 80 15.13 3.75 -29.10
N LYS A 81 15.97 4.01 -28.09
CA LYS A 81 17.29 3.37 -27.94
C LYS A 81 17.15 2.12 -27.08
N MET A 82 17.28 0.95 -27.70
CA MET A 82 17.38 -0.32 -26.97
C MET A 82 18.81 -0.47 -26.45
N ASN A 83 19.01 -0.28 -25.14
CA ASN A 83 20.30 -0.56 -24.52
C ASN A 83 20.49 -2.08 -24.45
N GLN A 84 21.56 -2.60 -25.05
CA GLN A 84 21.86 -4.04 -25.12
C GLN A 84 22.23 -4.66 -23.76
N ASP A 85 22.41 -3.84 -22.73
CA ASP A 85 22.87 -4.26 -21.38
C ASP A 85 21.86 -5.13 -20.62
N GLY A 86 20.62 -5.26 -21.12
CA GLY A 86 19.57 -6.09 -20.53
C GLY A 86 19.33 -7.44 -21.21
N ILE A 87 19.97 -7.73 -22.35
CA ILE A 87 19.81 -9.01 -23.05
C ILE A 87 20.95 -9.94 -22.66
N SER A 88 20.90 -10.44 -21.44
CA SER A 88 21.52 -11.72 -21.10
C SER A 88 20.76 -12.79 -21.86
N SER A 89 21.24 -13.14 -23.06
CA SER A 89 20.77 -14.31 -23.80
C SER A 89 21.18 -15.56 -23.00
N GLY A 90 20.30 -16.02 -22.12
CA GLY A 90 20.39 -17.34 -21.50
C GLY A 90 20.16 -18.43 -22.52
N THR A 91 21.18 -18.71 -23.35
CA THR A 91 21.24 -19.95 -24.11
C THR A 91 21.69 -21.05 -23.15
N SER A 92 20.82 -22.02 -22.89
CA SER A 92 21.20 -23.31 -22.32
C SER A 92 20.86 -24.41 -23.33
N ASN A 93 21.76 -25.39 -23.40
CA ASN A 93 21.83 -26.46 -24.40
C ASN A 93 20.59 -27.36 -24.45
#